data_AF-A0A9D2ERN9-F1
#
_entry.id   AF-A0A9D2ERN9-F1
#
_cell.length_a   1.000
_cell.length_b   1.000
_cell.length_c   1.000
_cell.angle_alpha   90.00
_cell.angle_beta   90.00
_cell.angle_gamma   90.00
#
_symmetry.space_group_name_H-M   'P 1'
#
loop_
_entity.id
_entity.type
_entity.pdbx_description
1 polymer ?
#
loop_
_entity_poly.entity_id
_entity_poly.type
_entity_poly.pdbx_seq_one_letter_code
_entity_poly.pdbx_strand_id
1 'polypeptide(L)'
;MIKHKILLPDGTVLTSGNAGTDAIRSVTLTEQVNDETDLCPGAACAACAEIELWAPLNGLTIGQGTEIKLFRMDGTSGTEVAVGIFLAEQPQKKSANVIKVTAYDRMTLLDKALSPWLREHQGDFPMSLAAFIGAVCGQCGVVLSDGTLDRLPNADYQVRAFYADNLTGRQLIQWAAQAACCFARMTPDGSLEFAWYAENAATGIFPDAAEHWVALDLSGQILTCSDGSIWTYNQDTATYYSGGLTYEDYETASLDKVQIRQSDDDVGVIWPPDAAGTNALVLQGNLLLTTDSTAALQPVAQTVYERLQRVTYTPLEVSFPCTMDMPAPGQIITVADAYGRPLQMYTMQRTITGQKVTLKATGHPRRDGTTAVNSQTLRNLQGKILEIKTSVDGLSVKAANLQNDYTKLTQTVDGLELTVVKDGEVRTAFAADSTSVTISSGVITFASNTLVVESDNFHLDKSGNVQITGSFYSKNSNGNSVNLADGIAAFYARDSSGESYPTT
;
A
#
# COMPACT_ATOMS: atom_id res chain seq x y z
N MET A 1 -18.59 -39.62 0.22
CA MET A 1 -19.27 -38.31 0.16
C MET A 1 -18.87 -37.52 1.38
N ILE A 2 -18.55 -36.24 1.24
CA ILE A 2 -18.11 -35.42 2.36
C ILE A 2 -19.32 -35.05 3.21
N LYS A 3 -19.16 -35.19 4.53
CA LYS A 3 -20.12 -34.78 5.54
C LYS A 3 -19.50 -33.67 6.38
N HIS A 4 -20.33 -32.91 7.08
CA HIS A 4 -19.93 -31.87 8.01
C HIS A 4 -20.30 -32.26 9.43
N LYS A 5 -19.46 -31.84 10.37
CA LYS A 5 -19.69 -31.96 11.80
C LYS A 5 -19.38 -30.61 12.46
N ILE A 6 -20.27 -30.19 13.36
CA ILE A 6 -20.11 -29.01 14.19
C ILE A 6 -20.02 -29.47 15.64
N LEU A 7 -18.99 -29.00 16.35
CA LEU A 7 -18.87 -29.14 17.80
C LEU A 7 -19.04 -27.77 18.45
N LEU A 8 -20.03 -27.67 19.34
CA LEU A 8 -20.32 -26.47 20.14
C LEU A 8 -19.56 -26.48 21.48
N PRO A 9 -19.44 -25.34 22.18
CA PRO A 9 -18.62 -25.24 23.39
C PRO A 9 -19.17 -26.04 24.57
N ASP A 10 -20.49 -26.31 24.59
CA ASP A 10 -21.17 -27.14 25.58
C ASP A 10 -20.99 -28.66 25.35
N GLY A 11 -20.26 -29.04 24.29
CA GLY A 11 -20.05 -30.43 23.88
C GLY A 11 -21.12 -30.97 22.93
N THR A 12 -22.13 -30.16 22.56
CA THR A 12 -23.15 -30.56 21.58
C THR A 12 -22.52 -30.80 20.21
N VAL A 13 -22.86 -31.93 19.60
CA VAL A 13 -22.40 -32.31 18.27
C VAL A 13 -23.56 -32.30 17.28
N LEU A 14 -23.38 -31.61 16.16
CA LEU A 14 -24.31 -31.61 15.03
C LEU A 14 -23.64 -32.22 13.81
N THR A 15 -24.35 -33.05 13.06
CA THR A 15 -23.83 -33.76 11.89
C THR A 15 -24.72 -33.53 10.67
N SER A 16 -24.19 -33.86 9.48
CA SER A 16 -24.91 -33.91 8.20
C SER A 16 -24.88 -35.32 7.59
N GLY A 17 -25.88 -35.66 6.77
CA GLY A 17 -25.85 -36.83 5.88
C GLY A 17 -27.07 -37.74 5.94
N ASN A 18 -27.72 -37.85 7.11
CA ASN A 18 -28.90 -38.70 7.34
C ASN A 18 -30.15 -37.83 7.46
N ALA A 19 -30.94 -37.78 6.39
CA ALA A 19 -32.19 -37.03 6.36
C ALA A 19 -33.12 -37.45 7.52
N GLY A 20 -33.62 -36.47 8.27
CA GLY A 20 -34.56 -36.68 9.39
C GLY A 20 -33.92 -36.93 10.76
N THR A 21 -32.59 -37.12 10.84
CA THR A 21 -31.85 -37.25 12.11
C THR A 21 -30.77 -36.20 12.27
N ASP A 22 -30.09 -35.85 11.17
CA ASP A 22 -29.02 -34.87 11.16
C ASP A 22 -29.54 -33.43 11.08
N ALA A 23 -28.95 -32.56 11.90
CA ALA A 23 -29.36 -31.15 11.99
C ALA A 23 -28.77 -30.30 10.86
N ILE A 24 -27.58 -30.62 10.34
CA ILE A 24 -26.93 -29.80 9.31
C ILE A 24 -27.52 -30.15 7.94
N ARG A 25 -28.17 -29.17 7.30
CA ARG A 25 -28.71 -29.30 5.93
C ARG A 25 -27.68 -28.95 4.86
N SER A 26 -26.95 -27.86 5.07
CA SER A 26 -25.95 -27.37 4.13
C SER A 26 -24.92 -26.54 4.85
N VAL A 27 -23.71 -26.56 4.30
CA VAL A 27 -22.62 -25.67 4.67
C VAL A 27 -22.08 -25.08 3.37
N THR A 28 -21.96 -23.76 3.35
CA THR A 28 -21.15 -23.04 2.37
C THR A 28 -19.95 -22.46 3.10
N LEU A 29 -18.74 -22.77 2.65
CA LEU A 29 -17.50 -22.23 3.21
C LEU A 29 -16.84 -21.35 2.16
N THR A 30 -16.46 -20.12 2.53
CA THR A 30 -15.66 -19.22 1.71
C THR A 30 -14.40 -18.82 2.46
N GLU A 31 -13.26 -19.05 1.84
CA GLU A 31 -11.93 -18.72 2.37
C GLU A 31 -11.17 -17.91 1.32
N GLN A 32 -10.39 -16.92 1.77
CA GLN A 32 -9.69 -15.99 0.89
C GLN A 32 -8.38 -15.53 1.53
N VAL A 33 -7.34 -15.35 0.72
CA VAL A 33 -6.02 -14.86 1.14
C VAL A 33 -5.52 -13.69 0.26
N ASN A 34 -6.41 -13.10 -0.54
CA ASN A 34 -6.16 -11.93 -1.37
C ASN A 34 -7.44 -11.10 -1.42
N ASP A 35 -7.44 -9.87 -0.90
CA ASP A 35 -8.59 -8.96 -0.85
C ASP A 35 -8.64 -7.94 -2.00
N GLU A 36 -7.63 -7.96 -2.87
CA GLU A 36 -7.54 -7.13 -4.07
C GLU A 36 -7.89 -7.92 -5.36
N THR A 37 -8.02 -7.22 -6.49
CA THR A 37 -8.17 -7.90 -7.79
C THR A 37 -6.86 -8.58 -8.20
N ASP A 38 -5.74 -7.89 -8.05
CA ASP A 38 -4.40 -8.40 -8.32
C ASP A 38 -3.81 -9.10 -7.11
N LEU A 39 -2.83 -9.99 -7.32
CA LEU A 39 -2.11 -10.65 -6.23
C LEU A 39 -1.33 -9.65 -5.38
N CYS A 40 -1.83 -9.31 -4.21
CA CYS A 40 -1.26 -8.30 -3.32
C CYS A 40 -0.98 -8.89 -1.93
N PRO A 41 0.14 -8.53 -1.29
CA PRO A 41 0.35 -8.83 0.11
C PRO A 41 -0.50 -7.92 0.99
N GLY A 42 -0.72 -8.33 2.25
CA GLY A 42 -1.45 -7.55 3.23
C GLY A 42 -2.87 -8.02 3.52
N ALA A 43 -3.36 -9.06 2.84
CA ALA A 43 -4.70 -9.57 3.10
C ALA A 43 -4.82 -10.16 4.51
N ALA A 44 -5.94 -9.90 5.19
CA ALA A 44 -6.33 -10.51 6.46
C ALA A 44 -7.83 -10.82 6.46
N CYS A 45 -8.26 -11.63 5.49
CA CYS A 45 -9.67 -11.97 5.28
C CYS A 45 -10.16 -12.96 6.35
N ALA A 46 -11.37 -12.78 6.85
CA ALA A 46 -12.02 -13.80 7.68
C ALA A 46 -12.67 -14.86 6.77
N ALA A 47 -12.40 -16.14 7.04
CA ALA A 47 -13.18 -17.21 6.43
C ALA A 47 -14.63 -17.17 6.92
N CYS A 48 -15.59 -17.43 6.04
CA CYS A 48 -17.02 -17.39 6.32
C CYS A 48 -17.63 -18.77 6.13
N ALA A 49 -18.33 -19.25 7.16
CA ALA A 49 -19.15 -20.45 7.11
C ALA A 49 -20.64 -20.05 7.20
N GLU A 50 -21.40 -20.32 6.14
CA GLU A 50 -22.86 -20.21 6.13
C GLU A 50 -23.48 -21.59 6.30
N ILE A 51 -24.18 -21.79 7.42
CA ILE A 51 -24.71 -23.08 7.83
C ILE A 51 -26.24 -23.01 7.91
N GLU A 52 -26.92 -23.95 7.28
CA GLU A 52 -28.37 -24.14 7.48
C GLU A 52 -28.64 -25.33 8.38
N LEU A 53 -29.35 -25.08 9.47
CA LEU A 53 -29.75 -26.08 10.45
C LEU A 53 -31.25 -26.37 10.37
N TRP A 54 -31.64 -27.64 10.39
CA TRP A 54 -33.03 -28.10 10.47
C TRP A 54 -33.43 -28.37 11.92
N ALA A 55 -34.52 -27.74 12.37
CA ALA A 55 -35.26 -27.97 13.62
C ALA A 55 -34.37 -28.55 14.74
N PRO A 56 -33.36 -27.79 15.22
CA PRO A 56 -32.41 -28.38 16.14
C PRO A 56 -33.16 -28.79 17.41
N LEU A 57 -33.00 -30.06 17.79
CA LEU A 57 -33.71 -30.68 18.91
C LEU A 57 -33.55 -29.84 20.20
N ASN A 58 -34.57 -29.89 21.06
CA ASN A 58 -34.51 -29.34 22.44
C ASN A 58 -34.26 -27.84 22.60
N GLY A 59 -34.55 -27.01 21.59
CA GLY A 59 -34.41 -25.54 21.75
C GLY A 59 -32.96 -25.05 21.71
N LEU A 60 -32.07 -25.79 21.04
CA LEU A 60 -30.69 -25.35 20.76
C LEU A 60 -30.69 -23.93 20.20
N THR A 61 -30.06 -23.02 20.94
CA THR A 61 -29.93 -21.62 20.55
C THR A 61 -28.45 -21.31 20.40
N ILE A 62 -27.99 -21.14 19.17
CA ILE A 62 -26.66 -20.62 18.88
C ILE A 62 -26.76 -19.09 19.05
N GLY A 63 -26.14 -18.54 20.09
CA GLY A 63 -26.12 -17.08 20.29
C GLY A 63 -25.07 -16.41 19.40
N GLN A 64 -25.18 -15.09 19.22
CA GLN A 64 -24.08 -14.30 18.65
C GLN A 64 -22.82 -14.47 19.51
N GLY A 65 -21.67 -14.63 18.88
CA GLY A 65 -20.38 -14.89 19.51
C GLY A 65 -20.15 -16.35 19.92
N THR A 66 -21.11 -17.26 19.68
CA THR A 66 -20.91 -18.69 20.00
C THR A 66 -19.81 -19.26 19.12
N GLU A 67 -18.81 -19.89 19.75
CA GLU A 67 -17.74 -20.59 19.03
C GLU A 67 -18.22 -21.93 18.46
N ILE A 68 -17.95 -22.16 17.18
CA ILE A 68 -18.30 -23.34 16.41
C ILE A 68 -17.02 -23.94 15.85
N LYS A 69 -16.73 -25.20 16.19
CA LYS A 69 -15.65 -25.96 15.54
C LYS A 69 -16.23 -26.76 14.39
N LEU A 70 -15.81 -26.45 13.16
CA LEU A 70 -16.27 -27.10 11.96
C LEU A 70 -15.27 -28.18 11.51
N PHE A 71 -15.79 -29.36 11.19
CA PHE A 71 -15.03 -30.50 10.67
C PHE A 71 -15.66 -30.98 9.36
N ARG A 72 -14.80 -31.42 8.43
CA ARG A 72 -15.18 -32.23 7.29
C ARG A 72 -14.93 -33.69 7.64
N MET A 73 -15.84 -34.57 7.25
CA MET A 73 -15.76 -36.00 7.49
C MET A 73 -15.85 -36.74 6.16
N ASP A 74 -14.95 -37.69 5.94
CA ASP A 74 -15.13 -38.65 4.86
C ASP A 74 -16.23 -39.64 5.26
N GLY A 75 -17.34 -39.63 4.52
CA GLY A 75 -18.48 -40.51 4.77
C GLY A 75 -18.18 -42.01 4.59
N THR A 76 -17.03 -42.38 4.00
CA THR A 76 -16.62 -43.79 3.83
C THR A 76 -15.67 -44.23 4.95
N SER A 77 -14.54 -43.54 5.14
CA SER A 77 -13.55 -43.91 6.15
C SER A 77 -13.88 -43.42 7.56
N GLY A 78 -14.75 -42.43 7.71
CA GLY A 78 -15.03 -41.76 8.98
C GLY A 78 -13.92 -40.79 9.41
N THR A 79 -12.90 -40.57 8.57
CA THR A 79 -11.79 -39.66 8.87
C THR A 79 -12.31 -38.23 9.02
N GLU A 80 -11.97 -37.57 10.14
CA GLU A 80 -12.32 -36.18 10.41
C GLU A 80 -11.12 -35.26 10.13
N VAL A 81 -11.37 -34.18 9.38
CA VAL A 81 -10.41 -33.11 9.11
C VAL A 81 -10.96 -31.81 9.67
N ALA A 82 -10.21 -31.18 10.57
CA ALA A 82 -10.55 -29.87 11.11
C ALA A 82 -10.56 -28.83 9.98
N VAL A 83 -11.63 -28.02 9.92
CA VAL A 83 -11.77 -26.92 8.95
C VAL A 83 -11.37 -25.61 9.59
N GLY A 84 -11.88 -25.33 10.80
CA GLY A 84 -11.63 -24.08 11.49
C GLY A 84 -12.53 -23.87 12.69
N ILE A 85 -12.22 -22.80 13.43
CA ILE A 85 -12.98 -22.30 14.57
C ILE A 85 -13.64 -20.99 14.17
N PHE A 86 -14.97 -20.95 14.24
CA PHE A 86 -15.80 -19.85 13.77
C PHE A 86 -16.64 -19.26 14.91
N LEU A 87 -16.83 -17.95 14.92
CA LEU A 87 -17.70 -17.21 15.83
C LEU A 87 -19.00 -16.91 15.09
N ALA A 88 -20.12 -17.38 15.64
CA ALA A 88 -21.44 -17.19 15.05
C ALA A 88 -21.91 -15.74 15.13
N GLU A 89 -22.42 -15.20 14.03
CA GLU A 89 -23.28 -14.02 14.05
C GLU A 89 -24.67 -14.35 14.59
N GLN A 90 -25.49 -13.32 14.81
CA GLN A 90 -26.87 -13.51 15.22
C GLN A 90 -27.63 -14.40 14.19
N PRO A 91 -28.12 -15.60 14.58
CA PRO A 91 -28.77 -16.47 13.61
C PRO A 91 -30.08 -15.90 13.10
N GLN A 92 -30.40 -16.26 11.86
CA GLN A 92 -31.58 -15.79 11.16
C GLN A 92 -32.55 -16.95 10.93
N LYS A 93 -33.82 -16.75 11.27
CA LYS A 93 -34.87 -17.73 10.95
C LYS A 93 -35.18 -17.67 9.45
N LYS A 94 -34.86 -18.73 8.72
CA LYS A 94 -35.11 -18.84 7.27
C LYS A 94 -36.52 -19.38 6.98
N SER A 95 -37.01 -20.31 7.80
CA SER A 95 -38.38 -20.84 7.72
C SER A 95 -38.84 -21.35 9.10
N ALA A 96 -40.03 -21.97 9.18
CA ALA A 96 -40.57 -22.50 10.44
C ALA A 96 -39.57 -23.41 11.17
N ASN A 97 -38.81 -24.21 10.42
CA ASN A 97 -37.93 -25.27 10.92
C ASN A 97 -36.48 -25.12 10.42
N VAL A 98 -36.09 -23.96 9.85
CA VAL A 98 -34.73 -23.74 9.33
C VAL A 98 -34.15 -22.46 9.90
N ILE A 99 -32.95 -22.56 10.46
CA ILE A 99 -32.15 -21.44 10.94
C ILE A 99 -30.89 -21.35 10.06
N LYS A 100 -30.55 -20.13 9.64
CA LYS A 100 -29.28 -19.80 8.99
C LYS A 100 -28.33 -19.23 10.05
N VAL A 101 -27.16 -19.84 10.19
CA VAL A 101 -26.07 -19.37 11.03
C VAL A 101 -24.94 -18.95 10.10
N THR A 102 -24.63 -17.66 10.07
CA THR A 102 -23.41 -17.16 9.44
C THR A 102 -22.36 -17.06 10.54
N ALA A 103 -21.17 -17.59 10.32
CA ALA A 103 -20.09 -17.55 11.29
C ALA A 103 -18.77 -17.21 10.59
N TYR A 104 -17.94 -16.41 11.23
CA TYR A 104 -16.63 -16.00 10.70
C TYR A 104 -15.53 -16.59 11.56
N ASP A 105 -14.37 -16.89 10.98
CA ASP A 105 -13.24 -17.34 11.79
C ASP A 105 -12.80 -16.29 12.83
N ARG A 106 -11.85 -16.67 13.67
CA ARG A 106 -11.30 -15.82 14.74
C ARG A 106 -10.58 -14.56 14.22
N MET A 107 -10.41 -14.37 12.90
CA MET A 107 -9.89 -13.11 12.36
C MET A 107 -10.76 -11.92 12.77
N THR A 108 -12.06 -12.14 13.02
CA THR A 108 -12.99 -11.13 13.57
C THR A 108 -12.62 -10.60 14.96
N LEU A 109 -11.81 -11.32 15.74
CA LEU A 109 -11.28 -10.81 17.02
C LEU A 109 -10.34 -9.61 16.81
N LEU A 110 -9.74 -9.48 15.62
CA LEU A 110 -8.89 -8.35 15.26
C LEU A 110 -9.70 -7.08 14.92
N ASP A 111 -11.03 -7.16 14.80
CA ASP A 111 -11.87 -5.96 14.55
C ASP A 111 -12.00 -5.04 15.77
N LYS A 112 -11.38 -5.42 16.89
CA LYS A 112 -11.24 -4.57 18.07
C LYS A 112 -10.55 -3.24 17.71
N ALA A 113 -11.14 -2.13 18.16
CA ALA A 113 -10.55 -0.81 18.02
C ALA A 113 -9.28 -0.68 18.88
N LEU A 114 -8.16 -0.33 18.26
CA LEU A 114 -6.85 -0.21 18.89
C LEU A 114 -6.28 1.21 18.90
N SER A 115 -6.95 2.20 18.32
CA SER A 115 -6.53 3.60 18.45
C SER A 115 -6.32 4.05 19.91
N PRO A 116 -7.19 3.74 20.89
CA PRO A 116 -6.94 4.11 22.29
C PRO A 116 -5.66 3.47 22.85
N TRP A 117 -5.45 2.19 22.57
CA TRP A 117 -4.25 1.46 22.98
C TRP A 117 -2.98 2.08 22.34
N LEU A 118 -3.00 2.35 21.03
CA LEU A 118 -1.88 3.00 20.33
C LEU A 118 -1.54 4.36 20.95
N ARG A 119 -2.53 5.17 21.32
CA ARG A 119 -2.33 6.50 21.94
C ARG A 119 -1.54 6.41 23.25
N GLU A 120 -1.81 5.40 24.05
CA GLU A 120 -1.20 5.21 25.37
C GLU A 120 0.22 4.61 25.27
N HIS A 121 0.51 3.85 24.21
CA HIS A 121 1.75 3.08 24.03
C HIS A 121 2.73 3.74 23.04
N GLN A 122 2.60 5.04 22.79
CA GLN A 122 3.51 5.78 21.90
C GLN A 122 4.98 5.71 22.38
N GLY A 123 5.20 5.58 23.69
CA GLY A 123 6.54 5.48 24.29
C GLY A 123 7.24 4.13 24.10
N ASP A 124 6.53 3.10 23.63
CA ASP A 124 7.12 1.76 23.40
C ASP A 124 7.79 1.64 22.03
N PHE A 125 7.60 2.64 21.16
CA PHE A 125 8.24 2.69 19.85
C PHE A 125 9.63 3.36 19.92
N PRO A 126 10.59 2.98 19.06
CA PRO A 126 10.46 1.97 18.01
C PRO A 126 10.44 0.53 18.54
N MET A 127 9.71 -0.34 17.85
CA MET A 127 9.75 -1.79 18.09
C MET A 127 9.82 -2.55 16.77
N SER A 128 10.37 -3.77 16.80
CA SER A 128 10.40 -4.65 15.63
C SER A 128 9.00 -4.99 15.13
N LEU A 129 8.81 -5.20 13.83
CA LEU A 129 7.55 -5.62 13.22
C LEU A 129 6.98 -6.88 13.89
N ALA A 130 7.83 -7.85 14.24
CA ALA A 130 7.40 -9.07 14.95
C ALA A 130 6.85 -8.76 16.36
N ALA A 131 7.52 -7.93 17.14
CA ALA A 131 7.04 -7.49 18.45
C ALA A 131 5.72 -6.70 18.35
N PHE A 132 5.59 -5.85 17.33
CA PHE A 132 4.37 -5.10 17.05
C PHE A 132 3.19 -6.04 16.75
N ILE A 133 3.39 -7.05 15.89
CA ILE A 133 2.37 -8.08 15.60
C ILE A 133 1.96 -8.81 16.88
N GLY A 134 2.92 -9.22 17.71
CA GLY A 134 2.65 -9.88 18.99
C GLY A 134 1.82 -9.02 19.93
N ALA A 135 2.14 -7.72 20.04
CA ALA A 135 1.39 -6.77 20.87
C ALA A 135 -0.05 -6.59 20.37
N VAL A 136 -0.26 -6.39 19.06
CA VAL A 136 -1.59 -6.26 18.45
C VAL A 136 -2.43 -7.52 18.69
N CYS A 137 -1.86 -8.71 18.44
CA CYS A 137 -2.56 -9.98 18.67
C CYS A 137 -2.93 -10.17 20.14
N GLY A 138 -2.01 -9.85 21.07
CA GLY A 138 -2.26 -9.90 22.51
C GLY A 138 -3.41 -8.99 22.94
N GLN A 139 -3.49 -7.77 22.40
CA GLN A 139 -4.59 -6.84 22.68
C GLN A 139 -5.94 -7.34 22.14
N CYS A 140 -5.93 -8.05 21.01
CA CYS A 140 -7.13 -8.63 20.39
C CYS A 140 -7.52 -10.00 20.96
N GLY A 141 -6.69 -10.61 21.81
CA GLY A 141 -6.92 -11.96 22.32
C GLY A 141 -6.73 -13.06 21.26
N VAL A 142 -5.91 -12.79 20.25
CA VAL A 142 -5.59 -13.72 19.17
C VAL A 142 -4.27 -14.43 19.47
N VAL A 143 -4.27 -15.75 19.34
CA VAL A 143 -3.07 -16.58 19.51
C VAL A 143 -2.36 -16.69 18.17
N LEU A 144 -1.05 -16.44 18.15
CA LEU A 144 -0.20 -16.65 16.97
C LEU A 144 0.14 -18.13 16.81
N SER A 145 0.20 -18.59 15.57
CA SER A 145 0.65 -19.95 15.25
C SER A 145 2.14 -20.12 15.57
N ASP A 146 2.52 -21.28 16.09
CA ASP A 146 3.89 -21.57 16.51
C ASP A 146 4.89 -21.37 15.34
N GLY A 147 5.95 -20.59 15.59
CA GLY A 147 6.99 -20.31 14.60
C GLY A 147 6.57 -19.39 13.45
N THR A 148 5.35 -18.83 13.44
CA THR A 148 4.90 -17.94 12.36
C THR A 148 5.77 -16.69 12.21
N LEU A 149 6.28 -16.17 13.32
CA LEU A 149 7.13 -14.97 13.32
C LEU A 149 8.61 -15.26 12.98
N ASP A 150 9.09 -16.50 13.17
CA ASP A 150 10.50 -16.86 12.95
C ASP A 150 10.91 -16.77 11.48
N ARG A 151 9.95 -16.96 10.57
CA ARG A 151 10.15 -16.90 9.11
C ARG A 151 9.54 -15.65 8.48
N LEU A 152 9.07 -14.71 9.31
CA LEU A 152 8.41 -13.50 8.83
C LEU A 152 9.47 -12.58 8.18
N PRO A 153 9.32 -12.23 6.89
CA PRO A 153 10.21 -11.26 6.27
C PRO A 153 10.05 -9.89 6.92
N ASN A 154 11.13 -9.12 6.97
CA ASN A 154 11.15 -7.81 7.61
C ASN A 154 10.73 -7.84 9.10
N ALA A 155 10.84 -8.99 9.78
CA ALA A 155 10.47 -9.13 11.20
C ALA A 155 11.19 -8.13 12.12
N ASP A 156 12.42 -7.79 11.79
CA ASP A 156 13.30 -6.87 12.52
C ASP A 156 13.13 -5.39 12.11
N TYR A 157 12.32 -5.10 11.09
CA TYR A 157 12.00 -3.73 10.67
C TYR A 157 11.44 -2.94 11.86
N GLN A 158 12.01 -1.76 12.10
CA GLN A 158 11.68 -0.93 13.25
C GLN A 158 10.48 -0.04 12.94
N VAL A 159 9.31 -0.45 13.42
CA VAL A 159 8.08 0.34 13.36
C VAL A 159 8.25 1.56 14.26
N ARG A 160 8.02 2.75 13.72
CA ARG A 160 8.06 4.03 14.45
C ARG A 160 6.73 4.33 15.11
N ALA A 161 6.73 5.31 16.02
CA ALA A 161 5.49 5.81 16.60
C ALA A 161 4.61 6.42 15.50
N PHE A 162 3.35 6.04 15.46
CA PHE A 162 2.34 6.59 14.56
C PHE A 162 0.99 6.62 15.27
N TYR A 163 0.08 7.42 14.74
CA TYR A 163 -1.28 7.49 15.26
C TYR A 163 -2.28 7.82 14.15
N ALA A 164 -3.41 7.13 14.16
CA ALA A 164 -4.62 7.52 13.46
C ALA A 164 -5.85 7.06 14.26
N ASP A 165 -6.97 7.75 14.07
CA ASP A 165 -8.25 7.36 14.64
C ASP A 165 -8.88 6.21 13.84
N ASN A 166 -9.79 5.47 14.50
CA ASN A 166 -10.56 4.36 13.92
C ASN A 166 -9.71 3.19 13.38
N LEU A 167 -8.52 2.97 13.94
CA LEU A 167 -7.70 1.81 13.63
C LEU A 167 -8.20 0.57 14.37
N THR A 168 -8.38 -0.52 13.63
CA THR A 168 -8.64 -1.85 14.18
C THR A 168 -7.36 -2.66 14.23
N GLY A 169 -7.31 -3.69 15.08
CA GLY A 169 -6.23 -4.67 15.05
C GLY A 169 -6.07 -5.32 13.67
N ARG A 170 -7.17 -5.53 12.94
CA ARG A 170 -7.16 -6.12 11.60
C ARG A 170 -6.39 -5.23 10.63
N GLN A 171 -6.66 -3.92 10.64
CA GLN A 171 -5.94 -2.97 9.79
C GLN A 171 -4.43 -2.97 10.09
N LEU A 172 -4.05 -3.04 11.37
CA LEU A 172 -2.65 -3.10 11.79
C LEU A 172 -1.97 -4.41 11.34
N ILE A 173 -2.68 -5.53 11.42
CA ILE A 173 -2.20 -6.84 10.93
C ILE A 173 -2.10 -6.84 9.41
N GLN A 174 -3.05 -6.25 8.68
CA GLN A 174 -2.97 -6.09 7.22
C GLN A 174 -1.73 -5.30 6.81
N TRP A 175 -1.47 -4.18 7.47
CA TRP A 175 -0.26 -3.38 7.25
C TRP A 175 1.02 -4.14 7.58
N ALA A 176 1.03 -4.91 8.66
CA ALA A 176 2.19 -5.72 9.01
C ALA A 176 2.43 -6.86 8.00
N ALA A 177 1.36 -7.53 7.56
CA ALA A 177 1.41 -8.56 6.53
C ALA A 177 1.90 -7.98 5.19
N GLN A 178 1.46 -6.77 4.85
CA GLN A 178 1.89 -6.06 3.65
C GLN A 178 3.38 -5.74 3.69
N ALA A 179 3.88 -5.21 4.81
CA ALA A 179 5.30 -4.93 5.02
C ALA A 179 6.15 -6.21 4.94
N ALA A 180 5.63 -7.33 5.42
CA ALA A 180 6.31 -8.63 5.39
C ALA A 180 6.09 -9.42 4.07
N CYS A 181 5.43 -8.85 3.06
CA CYS A 181 5.08 -9.52 1.80
C CYS A 181 4.37 -10.88 2.02
N CYS A 182 3.34 -10.89 2.86
CA CYS A 182 2.56 -12.07 3.20
C CYS A 182 1.07 -11.74 3.33
N PHE A 183 0.23 -12.76 3.49
CA PHE A 183 -1.14 -12.63 3.97
C PHE A 183 -1.24 -13.22 5.38
N ALA A 184 -2.25 -12.82 6.13
CA ALA A 184 -2.60 -13.38 7.43
C ALA A 184 -3.88 -14.22 7.30
N ARG A 185 -3.89 -15.42 7.87
CA ARG A 185 -5.07 -16.32 7.89
C ARG A 185 -5.21 -17.00 9.24
N MET A 186 -6.42 -17.44 9.56
CA MET A 186 -6.64 -18.35 10.68
C MET A 186 -6.37 -19.78 10.25
N THR A 187 -5.59 -20.50 11.04
CA THR A 187 -5.36 -21.94 10.88
C THR A 187 -6.60 -22.74 11.32
N PRO A 188 -6.70 -24.03 10.99
CA PRO A 188 -7.80 -24.88 11.43
C PRO A 188 -7.95 -24.99 12.96
N ASP A 189 -6.87 -24.82 13.73
CA ASP A 189 -6.86 -24.74 15.20
C ASP A 189 -7.25 -23.36 15.75
N GLY A 190 -7.43 -22.36 14.88
CA GLY A 190 -7.87 -21.02 15.24
C GLY A 190 -6.75 -20.11 15.75
N SER A 191 -5.50 -20.37 15.37
CA SER A 191 -4.35 -19.48 15.57
C SER A 191 -4.08 -18.65 14.30
N LEU A 192 -3.46 -17.48 14.45
CA LEU A 192 -3.13 -16.59 13.34
C LEU A 192 -1.77 -16.98 12.74
N GLU A 193 -1.77 -17.25 11.43
CA GLU A 193 -0.56 -17.55 10.65
C GLU A 193 -0.33 -16.45 9.61
N PHE A 194 0.89 -15.94 9.55
CA PHE A 194 1.42 -15.18 8.42
C PHE A 194 2.05 -16.16 7.43
N ALA A 195 1.53 -16.21 6.22
CA ALA A 195 1.95 -17.16 5.20
C ALA A 195 2.03 -16.50 3.82
N TRP A 196 2.71 -17.19 2.91
CA TRP A 196 2.74 -16.83 1.50
C TRP A 196 2.35 -18.02 0.65
N TYR A 197 2.11 -17.74 -0.63
CA TYR A 197 1.80 -18.78 -1.60
C TYR A 197 2.92 -19.81 -1.67
N ALA A 198 2.55 -21.08 -1.54
CA ALA A 198 3.48 -22.21 -1.58
C ALA A 198 3.08 -23.20 -2.68
N GLU A 199 4.07 -23.76 -3.36
CA GLU A 199 3.85 -24.78 -4.38
C GLU A 199 3.23 -26.03 -3.77
N ASN A 200 2.14 -26.50 -4.38
CA ASN A 200 1.60 -27.83 -4.16
C ASN A 200 1.71 -28.63 -5.47
N ALA A 201 2.95 -28.95 -5.82
CA ALA A 201 3.29 -29.62 -7.07
C ALA A 201 2.62 -31.00 -7.21
N ALA A 202 2.30 -31.66 -6.10
CA ALA A 202 1.65 -32.96 -6.08
C ALA A 202 0.16 -32.92 -6.46
N THR A 203 -0.49 -31.77 -6.53
CA THR A 203 -1.93 -31.67 -6.84
C THR A 203 -2.18 -30.86 -8.10
N GLY A 204 -2.97 -31.41 -9.01
CA GLY A 204 -3.40 -30.73 -10.23
C GLY A 204 -4.88 -30.94 -10.54
N ILE A 205 -5.44 -30.05 -11.35
CA ILE A 205 -6.84 -30.11 -11.80
C ILE A 205 -6.88 -30.25 -13.32
N PHE A 206 -7.57 -31.28 -13.82
CA PHE A 206 -7.48 -31.73 -15.21
C PHE A 206 -8.87 -31.95 -15.85
N PRO A 207 -8.96 -31.98 -17.20
CA PRO A 207 -10.20 -32.29 -17.91
C PRO A 207 -10.67 -33.73 -17.76
N ASP A 208 -9.77 -34.64 -17.41
CA ASP A 208 -10.01 -36.07 -17.30
C ASP A 208 -9.52 -36.65 -15.96
N ALA A 209 -9.73 -37.94 -15.77
CA ALA A 209 -9.28 -38.70 -14.60
C ALA A 209 -8.06 -39.57 -14.94
N ALA A 210 -7.30 -39.23 -15.98
CA ALA A 210 -6.08 -39.96 -16.34
C ALA A 210 -4.94 -39.65 -15.35
N GLU A 211 -3.88 -40.45 -15.37
CA GLU A 211 -2.64 -40.11 -14.66
C GLU A 211 -1.91 -38.99 -15.39
N HIS A 212 -1.43 -38.01 -14.63
CA HIS A 212 -0.69 -36.87 -15.16
C HIS A 212 0.70 -36.84 -14.55
N TRP A 213 1.67 -37.33 -15.33
CA TRP A 213 3.08 -37.40 -14.96
C TRP A 213 3.79 -36.10 -15.32
N VAL A 214 4.39 -35.46 -14.32
CA VAL A 214 5.08 -34.18 -14.48
C VAL A 214 6.57 -34.36 -14.22
N ALA A 215 7.38 -33.66 -15.01
CA ALA A 215 8.83 -33.62 -14.82
C ALA A 215 9.17 -33.02 -13.45
N LEU A 216 10.12 -33.64 -12.76
CA LEU A 216 10.65 -33.11 -11.53
C LEU A 216 11.60 -31.95 -11.85
N ASP A 217 11.13 -30.75 -11.54
CA ASP A 217 11.88 -29.50 -11.65
C ASP A 217 12.38 -29.10 -10.26
N LEU A 218 13.70 -28.90 -10.12
CA LEU A 218 14.30 -28.29 -8.93
C LEU A 218 14.87 -26.91 -9.30
N SER A 219 14.11 -25.86 -8.97
CA SER A 219 14.52 -24.45 -9.16
C SER A 219 14.80 -24.03 -10.61
N GLY A 220 13.98 -24.51 -11.55
CA GLY A 220 14.10 -24.24 -12.99
C GLY A 220 14.99 -25.23 -13.74
N GLN A 221 15.34 -26.35 -13.10
CA GLN A 221 16.16 -27.40 -13.69
C GLN A 221 15.43 -28.74 -13.64
N ILE A 222 15.03 -29.22 -14.81
CA ILE A 222 14.48 -30.58 -14.98
C ILE A 222 15.59 -31.59 -14.68
N LEU A 223 15.28 -32.51 -13.75
CA LEU A 223 16.21 -33.57 -13.39
C LEU A 223 16.25 -34.66 -14.45
N THR A 224 17.43 -34.84 -15.04
CA THR A 224 17.71 -35.86 -16.05
C THR A 224 18.69 -36.90 -15.50
N CYS A 225 18.42 -38.16 -15.82
CA CYS A 225 19.30 -39.29 -15.55
C CYS A 225 20.50 -39.29 -16.51
N SER A 226 21.54 -40.05 -16.17
CA SER A 226 22.72 -40.24 -17.02
C SER A 226 22.41 -40.90 -18.38
N ASP A 227 21.28 -41.58 -18.50
CA ASP A 227 20.78 -42.20 -19.74
C ASP A 227 19.86 -41.27 -20.56
N GLY A 228 19.63 -40.04 -20.10
CA GLY A 228 18.77 -39.06 -20.76
C GLY A 228 17.28 -39.15 -20.40
N SER A 229 16.86 -40.10 -19.56
CA SER A 229 15.49 -40.12 -19.03
C SER A 229 15.24 -38.97 -18.04
N ILE A 230 14.00 -38.49 -17.93
CA ILE A 230 13.60 -37.43 -17.01
C ILE A 230 12.96 -38.03 -15.77
N TRP A 231 13.34 -37.57 -14.58
CA TRP A 231 12.61 -37.90 -13.36
C TRP A 231 11.22 -37.29 -13.42
N THR A 232 10.19 -38.10 -13.19
CA THR A 232 8.81 -37.65 -13.13
C THR A 232 8.15 -38.10 -11.83
N TYR A 233 7.05 -37.44 -11.49
CA TYR A 233 6.15 -37.87 -10.42
C TYR A 233 4.71 -37.74 -10.91
N ASN A 234 3.81 -38.56 -10.36
CA ASN A 234 2.38 -38.48 -10.67
C ASN A 234 1.74 -37.40 -9.81
N GLN A 235 0.92 -36.53 -10.42
CA GLN A 235 0.07 -35.61 -9.67
C GLN A 235 -1.22 -36.30 -9.25
N ASP A 236 -1.68 -36.02 -8.03
CA ASP A 236 -3.04 -36.33 -7.61
C ASP A 236 -4.02 -35.46 -8.41
N THR A 237 -5.01 -36.10 -9.02
CA THR A 237 -5.88 -35.47 -10.02
C THR A 237 -7.26 -35.19 -9.47
N ALA A 238 -7.70 -33.94 -9.60
CA ALA A 238 -9.11 -33.58 -9.52
C ALA A 238 -9.63 -33.29 -10.93
N THR A 239 -10.73 -33.94 -11.32
CA THR A 239 -11.38 -33.65 -12.60
C THR A 239 -12.37 -32.51 -12.43
N TYR A 240 -12.23 -31.44 -13.23
CA TYR A 240 -13.19 -30.33 -13.19
C TYR A 240 -14.49 -30.65 -13.96
N TYR A 241 -15.57 -29.95 -13.64
CA TYR A 241 -16.86 -30.13 -14.33
C TYR A 241 -16.79 -29.63 -15.78
N SER A 242 -17.54 -30.24 -16.71
CA SER A 242 -17.68 -29.68 -18.07
C SER A 242 -18.15 -28.22 -18.02
N GLY A 243 -17.38 -27.30 -18.61
CA GLY A 243 -17.63 -25.85 -18.54
C GLY A 243 -17.32 -25.21 -17.19
N GLY A 244 -16.65 -25.93 -16.28
CA GLY A 244 -16.28 -25.49 -14.94
C GLY A 244 -14.94 -24.80 -14.85
N LEU A 245 -14.21 -24.66 -15.97
CA LEU A 245 -12.96 -23.91 -16.08
C LEU A 245 -13.21 -22.68 -16.97
N THR A 246 -12.89 -21.50 -16.46
CA THR A 246 -12.84 -20.24 -17.20
C THR A 246 -11.52 -19.55 -16.90
N TYR A 247 -10.85 -19.03 -17.91
CA TYR A 247 -9.56 -18.36 -17.75
C TYR A 247 -9.43 -17.20 -18.74
N GLU A 248 -8.62 -16.22 -18.37
CA GLU A 248 -8.28 -15.08 -19.22
C GLU A 248 -7.28 -15.48 -20.32
N ASP A 249 -7.31 -14.83 -21.47
CA ASP A 249 -6.42 -15.12 -22.60
C ASP A 249 -4.99 -14.56 -22.45
N TYR A 250 -4.69 -13.98 -21.28
CA TYR A 250 -3.40 -13.42 -20.92
C TYR A 250 -2.83 -14.05 -19.65
N GLU A 251 -1.52 -13.89 -19.48
CA GLU A 251 -0.81 -14.15 -18.24
C GLU A 251 -0.45 -12.79 -17.60
N THR A 252 -0.55 -12.69 -16.27
CA THR A 252 -0.15 -11.46 -15.57
C THR A 252 1.34 -11.21 -15.79
N ALA A 253 1.71 -9.97 -16.11
CA ALA A 253 3.11 -9.61 -16.28
C ALA A 253 3.87 -9.62 -14.95
N SER A 254 5.13 -10.04 -15.02
CA SER A 254 6.09 -9.91 -13.91
C SER A 254 6.24 -8.46 -13.46
N LEU A 255 6.48 -8.26 -12.17
CA LEU A 255 6.60 -6.94 -11.58
C LEU A 255 7.87 -6.20 -12.04
N ASP A 256 7.72 -4.95 -12.46
CA ASP A 256 8.87 -4.09 -12.82
C ASP A 256 9.49 -3.46 -11.56
N LYS A 257 8.65 -3.04 -10.60
CA LYS A 257 9.07 -2.36 -9.36
C LYS A 257 8.06 -2.46 -8.22
N VAL A 258 8.54 -2.30 -7.00
CA VAL A 258 7.75 -1.99 -5.80
C VAL A 258 7.95 -0.53 -5.44
N GLN A 259 6.89 0.14 -5.02
CA GLN A 259 6.94 1.50 -4.51
C GLN A 259 6.22 1.57 -3.15
N ILE A 260 6.87 2.15 -2.15
CA ILE A 260 6.28 2.41 -0.83
C ILE A 260 6.12 3.92 -0.71
N ARG A 261 4.89 4.41 -0.52
CA ARG A 261 4.58 5.84 -0.40
C ARG A 261 3.41 6.09 0.55
N GLN A 262 3.27 7.29 1.10
CA GLN A 262 2.14 7.57 2.00
C GLN A 262 0.92 8.14 1.27
N SER A 263 1.12 8.85 0.16
CA SER A 263 0.05 9.43 -0.66
C SER A 263 0.41 9.47 -2.14
N ASP A 264 -0.52 9.88 -2.99
CA ASP A 264 -0.26 10.03 -4.44
C ASP A 264 0.76 11.13 -4.76
N ASP A 265 0.88 12.13 -3.87
CA ASP A 265 1.84 13.24 -3.96
C ASP A 265 3.22 12.91 -3.39
N ASP A 266 3.37 11.73 -2.78
CA ASP A 266 4.63 11.22 -2.25
C ASP A 266 5.24 10.24 -3.25
N VAL A 267 6.45 10.54 -3.74
CA VAL A 267 7.20 9.60 -4.59
C VAL A 267 7.62 8.37 -3.77
N GLY A 268 7.86 8.53 -2.47
CA GLY A 268 8.22 7.44 -1.59
C GLY A 268 9.53 6.74 -1.97
N VAL A 269 9.63 5.45 -1.66
CA VAL A 269 10.78 4.60 -1.98
C VAL A 269 10.43 3.64 -3.11
N ILE A 270 11.27 3.58 -4.14
CA ILE A 270 11.12 2.70 -5.29
C ILE A 270 12.24 1.66 -5.30
N TRP A 271 11.89 0.41 -5.57
CA TRP A 271 12.84 -0.68 -5.75
C TRP A 271 12.47 -1.56 -6.94
N PRO A 272 13.41 -1.93 -7.83
CA PRO A 272 14.78 -1.41 -7.93
C PRO A 272 14.84 0.10 -8.21
N PRO A 273 15.87 0.83 -7.77
CA PRO A 273 15.95 2.29 -7.88
C PRO A 273 16.06 2.78 -9.34
N ASP A 274 16.51 1.92 -10.25
CA ASP A 274 16.69 2.16 -11.68
C ASP A 274 15.57 1.58 -12.55
N ALA A 275 14.49 1.09 -11.94
CA ALA A 275 13.38 0.46 -12.65
C ALA A 275 12.63 1.45 -13.56
N ALA A 276 12.74 1.24 -14.88
CA ALA A 276 12.08 2.06 -15.90
C ALA A 276 10.63 1.61 -16.19
N GLY A 277 10.26 0.39 -15.82
CA GLY A 277 8.96 -0.19 -16.09
C GLY A 277 7.80 0.47 -15.32
N THR A 278 6.59 0.26 -15.85
CA THR A 278 5.35 0.85 -15.33
C THR A 278 4.54 -0.12 -14.49
N ASN A 279 4.78 -1.43 -14.58
CA ASN A 279 4.08 -2.44 -13.82
C ASN A 279 4.57 -2.43 -12.36
N ALA A 280 3.92 -1.64 -11.52
CA ALA A 280 4.38 -1.36 -10.17
C ALA A 280 3.41 -1.91 -9.12
N LEU A 281 3.96 -2.48 -8.05
CA LEU A 281 3.18 -2.72 -6.82
C LEU A 281 3.38 -1.52 -5.91
N VAL A 282 2.30 -0.78 -5.69
CA VAL A 282 2.31 0.41 -4.85
C VAL A 282 1.75 0.05 -3.48
N LEU A 283 2.60 0.08 -2.45
CA LEU A 283 2.22 -0.04 -1.05
C LEU A 283 1.96 1.38 -0.51
N GLN A 284 0.68 1.74 -0.38
CA GLN A 284 0.27 3.10 -0.04
C GLN A 284 -0.53 3.18 1.25
N GLY A 285 -0.31 4.25 2.03
CA GLY A 285 -1.08 4.54 3.23
C GLY A 285 -0.83 3.58 4.40
N ASN A 286 0.26 2.81 4.33
CA ASN A 286 0.68 1.94 5.42
C ASN A 286 1.51 2.75 6.41
N LEU A 287 0.89 3.12 7.53
CA LEU A 287 1.54 3.96 8.54
C LEU A 287 2.71 3.27 9.25
N LEU A 288 2.78 1.93 9.24
CA LEU A 288 3.95 1.20 9.76
C LEU A 288 5.20 1.49 8.92
N LEU A 289 5.01 1.85 7.65
CA LEU A 289 6.07 2.19 6.69
C LEU A 289 6.36 3.70 6.68
N THR A 290 6.17 4.39 7.81
CA THR A 290 6.56 5.79 8.01
C THR A 290 7.90 5.85 8.73
N THR A 291 8.85 6.62 8.18
CA THR A 291 10.22 6.74 8.69
C THR A 291 10.79 8.12 8.42
N ASP A 292 11.77 8.52 9.23
CA ASP A 292 12.55 9.76 9.05
C ASP A 292 13.58 9.66 7.92
N SER A 293 13.79 8.45 7.37
CA SER A 293 14.76 8.19 6.31
C SER A 293 14.28 7.10 5.35
N THR A 294 14.29 7.41 4.05
CA THR A 294 13.99 6.47 2.96
C THR A 294 14.88 5.22 2.98
N ALA A 295 16.10 5.32 3.53
CA ALA A 295 17.02 4.18 3.65
C ALA A 295 16.47 3.03 4.51
N ALA A 296 15.57 3.31 5.45
CA ALA A 296 14.95 2.29 6.30
C ALA A 296 13.87 1.46 5.56
N LEU A 297 13.25 2.02 4.52
CA LEU A 297 12.23 1.33 3.73
C LEU A 297 12.80 0.54 2.55
N GLN A 298 14.04 0.83 2.14
CA GLN A 298 14.66 0.16 1.01
C GLN A 298 14.77 -1.37 1.20
N PRO A 299 15.21 -1.92 2.35
CA PRO A 299 15.21 -3.37 2.58
C PRO A 299 13.81 -3.98 2.54
N VAL A 300 12.81 -3.23 3.01
CA VAL A 300 11.40 -3.65 2.98
C VAL A 300 10.91 -3.77 1.53
N ALA A 301 11.10 -2.72 0.73
CA ALA A 301 10.74 -2.70 -0.69
C ALA A 301 11.47 -3.79 -1.49
N GLN A 302 12.76 -3.99 -1.20
CA GLN A 302 13.58 -5.04 -1.80
C GLN A 302 13.01 -6.43 -1.51
N THR A 303 12.71 -6.72 -0.24
CA THR A 303 12.18 -8.02 0.17
C THR A 303 10.83 -8.31 -0.50
N VAL A 304 9.95 -7.31 -0.60
CA VAL A 304 8.66 -7.43 -1.29
C VAL A 304 8.88 -7.70 -2.79
N TYR A 305 9.78 -6.94 -3.43
CA TYR A 305 10.08 -7.09 -4.85
C TYR A 305 10.67 -8.47 -5.16
N GLU A 306 11.67 -8.92 -4.41
CA GLU A 306 12.36 -10.19 -4.66
C GLU A 306 11.42 -11.38 -4.60
N ARG A 307 10.41 -11.32 -3.72
CA ARG A 307 9.37 -12.35 -3.58
C ARG A 307 8.33 -12.32 -4.70
N LEU A 308 8.07 -11.16 -5.30
CA LEU A 308 7.01 -10.96 -6.29
C LEU A 308 7.49 -10.88 -7.74
N GLN A 309 8.76 -10.55 -7.99
CA GLN A 309 9.29 -10.29 -9.35
C GLN A 309 9.14 -11.47 -10.32
N ARG A 310 8.99 -12.71 -9.80
CA ARG A 310 8.82 -13.94 -10.61
C ARG A 310 7.38 -14.47 -10.62
N VAL A 311 6.46 -13.79 -9.96
CA VAL A 311 5.07 -14.23 -9.86
C VAL A 311 4.37 -13.86 -11.16
N THR A 312 4.05 -14.87 -11.96
CA THR A 312 3.18 -14.78 -13.13
C THR A 312 2.15 -15.90 -13.07
N TYR A 313 0.93 -15.62 -13.51
CA TYR A 313 -0.15 -16.60 -13.48
C TYR A 313 -1.24 -16.23 -14.48
N THR A 314 -2.09 -17.20 -14.83
CA THR A 314 -3.29 -16.96 -15.64
C THR A 314 -4.48 -16.78 -14.70
N PRO A 315 -5.12 -15.59 -14.65
CA PRO A 315 -6.36 -15.44 -13.90
C PRO A 315 -7.40 -16.43 -14.39
N LEU A 316 -7.96 -17.19 -13.46
CA LEU A 316 -8.89 -18.28 -13.78
C LEU A 316 -9.81 -18.60 -12.61
N GLU A 317 -10.92 -19.26 -12.94
CA GLU A 317 -11.86 -19.87 -12.01
C GLU A 317 -12.07 -21.33 -12.43
N VAL A 318 -11.97 -22.25 -11.47
CA VAL A 318 -12.13 -23.68 -11.73
C VAL A 318 -13.04 -24.33 -10.69
N SER A 319 -13.97 -25.16 -11.16
CA SER A 319 -14.96 -25.85 -10.33
C SER A 319 -14.88 -27.37 -10.50
N PHE A 320 -14.78 -28.10 -9.40
CA PHE A 320 -14.60 -29.56 -9.37
C PHE A 320 -15.30 -30.21 -8.15
N PRO A 321 -15.49 -31.54 -8.15
CA PRO A 321 -16.06 -32.26 -7.00
C PRO A 321 -15.20 -32.15 -5.75
N CYS A 322 -15.85 -31.99 -4.60
CA CYS A 322 -15.18 -31.87 -3.31
C CYS A 322 -14.49 -33.19 -2.91
N THR A 323 -13.21 -33.08 -2.55
CA THR A 323 -12.34 -34.15 -2.05
C THR A 323 -11.76 -33.77 -0.69
N MET A 324 -11.22 -34.73 0.07
CA MET A 324 -10.63 -34.43 1.38
C MET A 324 -9.37 -33.58 1.24
N ASP A 325 -8.54 -33.88 0.24
CA ASP A 325 -7.24 -33.27 -0.02
C ASP A 325 -7.30 -32.12 -1.06
N MET A 326 -8.46 -31.48 -1.20
CA MET A 326 -8.64 -30.39 -2.15
C MET A 326 -7.72 -29.19 -1.82
N PRO A 327 -7.19 -28.48 -2.84
CA PRO A 327 -6.31 -27.34 -2.61
C PRO A 327 -6.92 -26.25 -1.73
N ALA A 328 -6.10 -25.62 -0.90
CA ALA A 328 -6.47 -24.53 0.00
C ALA A 328 -6.00 -23.17 -0.54
N PRO A 329 -6.66 -22.05 -0.15
CA PRO A 329 -6.13 -20.72 -0.43
C PRO A 329 -4.69 -20.56 0.08
N GLY A 330 -3.84 -19.95 -0.74
CA GLY A 330 -2.40 -19.87 -0.49
C GLY A 330 -1.58 -21.02 -1.11
N GLN A 331 -2.19 -21.92 -1.86
CA GLN A 331 -1.46 -22.93 -2.64
C GLN A 331 -1.34 -22.55 -4.11
N ILE A 332 -0.20 -22.86 -4.71
CA ILE A 332 0.05 -22.76 -6.14
C ILE A 332 -0.14 -24.16 -6.74
N ILE A 333 -1.05 -24.29 -7.69
CA ILE A 333 -1.40 -25.57 -8.34
C ILE A 333 -1.38 -25.44 -9.85
N THR A 334 -1.30 -26.58 -10.54
CA THR A 334 -1.47 -26.65 -11.98
C THR A 334 -2.92 -26.95 -12.34
N VAL A 335 -3.47 -26.19 -13.28
CA VAL A 335 -4.78 -26.45 -13.90
C VAL A 335 -4.55 -26.63 -15.39
N ALA A 336 -4.84 -27.79 -15.95
CA ALA A 336 -4.75 -28.00 -17.39
C ALA A 336 -6.09 -27.70 -18.07
N ASP A 337 -6.08 -27.08 -19.24
CA ASP A 337 -7.30 -26.97 -20.05
C ASP A 337 -7.61 -28.28 -20.81
N ALA A 338 -8.74 -28.29 -21.53
CA ALA A 338 -9.19 -29.46 -22.30
C ALA A 338 -8.25 -29.84 -23.45
N TYR A 339 -7.30 -28.98 -23.83
CA TYR A 339 -6.29 -29.22 -24.86
C TYR A 339 -4.94 -29.63 -24.25
N GLY A 340 -4.85 -29.76 -22.92
CA GLY A 340 -3.65 -30.13 -22.20
C GLY A 340 -2.68 -28.96 -21.96
N ARG A 341 -3.10 -27.70 -22.15
CA ARG A 341 -2.26 -26.54 -21.81
C ARG A 341 -2.24 -26.38 -20.29
N PRO A 342 -1.07 -26.46 -19.62
CA PRO A 342 -0.97 -26.20 -18.19
C PRO A 342 -1.06 -24.71 -17.89
N LEU A 343 -1.85 -24.35 -16.89
CA LEU A 343 -2.01 -23.01 -16.35
C LEU A 343 -1.58 -23.04 -14.88
N GLN A 344 -0.66 -22.14 -14.49
CA GLN A 344 -0.30 -21.98 -13.08
C GLN A 344 -1.35 -21.12 -12.39
N MET A 345 -1.91 -21.63 -11.30
CA MET A 345 -2.93 -20.96 -10.50
C MET A 345 -2.40 -20.64 -9.11
N TYR A 346 -2.47 -19.36 -8.72
CA TYR A 346 -2.32 -18.94 -7.33
C TYR A 346 -3.70 -18.95 -6.68
N THR A 347 -3.98 -19.91 -5.80
CA THR A 347 -5.31 -20.08 -5.21
C THR A 347 -5.60 -18.94 -4.23
N MET A 348 -6.27 -17.88 -4.69
CA MET A 348 -6.58 -16.70 -3.88
C MET A 348 -7.82 -16.88 -3.04
N GLN A 349 -8.82 -17.57 -3.59
CA GLN A 349 -10.11 -17.79 -2.96
C GLN A 349 -10.58 -19.22 -3.22
N ARG A 350 -11.25 -19.80 -2.22
CA ARG A 350 -11.96 -21.06 -2.32
C ARG A 350 -13.38 -20.88 -1.79
N THR A 351 -14.34 -21.39 -2.54
CA THR A 351 -15.74 -21.53 -2.10
C THR A 351 -16.15 -23.00 -2.21
N ILE A 352 -16.73 -23.53 -1.14
CA ILE A 352 -17.27 -24.89 -1.09
C ILE A 352 -18.76 -24.76 -0.85
N THR A 353 -19.58 -25.28 -1.77
CA THR A 353 -21.04 -25.33 -1.60
C THR A 353 -21.51 -26.75 -1.84
N GLY A 354 -21.92 -27.43 -0.77
CA GLY A 354 -22.27 -28.85 -0.85
C GLY A 354 -21.08 -29.70 -1.31
N GLN A 355 -21.22 -30.40 -2.43
CA GLN A 355 -20.16 -31.24 -3.01
C GLN A 355 -19.34 -30.56 -4.10
N LYS A 356 -19.50 -29.25 -4.32
CA LYS A 356 -18.77 -28.47 -5.32
C LYS A 356 -17.73 -27.59 -4.64
N VAL A 357 -16.51 -27.62 -5.16
CA VAL A 357 -15.43 -26.68 -4.83
C VAL A 357 -15.25 -25.74 -6.02
N THR A 358 -15.07 -24.47 -5.75
CA THR A 358 -14.69 -23.45 -6.74
C THR A 358 -13.45 -22.74 -6.22
N LEU A 359 -12.38 -22.78 -6.99
CA LEU A 359 -11.15 -22.02 -6.73
C LEU A 359 -11.09 -20.84 -7.69
N LYS A 360 -10.56 -19.72 -7.22
CA LYS A 360 -10.45 -18.49 -8.01
C LYS A 360 -9.09 -17.83 -7.83
N ALA A 361 -8.52 -17.36 -8.93
CA ALA A 361 -7.36 -16.50 -9.02
C ALA A 361 -7.73 -15.32 -9.95
N THR A 362 -7.66 -14.10 -9.45
CA THR A 362 -7.96 -12.89 -10.24
C THR A 362 -6.68 -12.10 -10.51
N GLY A 363 -6.73 -11.21 -11.50
CA GLY A 363 -5.65 -10.29 -11.78
C GLY A 363 -5.93 -9.52 -13.05
N HIS A 364 -5.24 -8.40 -13.22
CA HIS A 364 -5.15 -7.67 -14.48
C HIS A 364 -3.90 -8.11 -15.23
N PRO A 365 -3.81 -7.87 -16.56
CA PRO A 365 -2.60 -8.18 -17.33
C PRO A 365 -1.36 -7.47 -16.77
N ARG A 366 -1.52 -6.24 -16.28
CA ARG A 366 -0.48 -5.39 -15.70
C ARG A 366 -1.09 -4.46 -14.65
N ARG A 367 -0.27 -4.03 -13.69
CA ARG A 367 -0.58 -3.01 -12.66
C ARG A 367 -0.16 -1.63 -13.14
N ASP A 368 -0.65 -1.26 -14.32
CA ASP A 368 -0.44 0.07 -14.89
C ASP A 368 -1.45 1.05 -14.26
N GLY A 369 -1.39 1.22 -12.93
CA GLY A 369 -2.14 2.26 -12.22
C GLY A 369 -1.57 3.64 -12.58
N THR A 370 -2.42 4.66 -12.62
CA THR A 370 -2.06 6.03 -13.03
C THR A 370 -0.81 6.49 -12.31
N THR A 371 0.31 6.48 -13.05
CA THR A 371 1.54 7.21 -12.77
C THR A 371 1.70 7.53 -11.29
N ALA A 372 2.37 6.65 -10.53
CA ALA A 372 3.40 7.22 -9.69
C ALA A 372 4.17 8.18 -10.60
N VAL A 373 4.04 9.48 -10.35
CA VAL A 373 4.66 10.50 -11.18
C VAL A 373 6.16 10.34 -10.95
N ASN A 374 6.76 9.40 -11.68
CA ASN A 374 8.05 9.58 -12.30
C ASN A 374 7.96 10.98 -12.90
N SER A 375 8.55 11.96 -12.21
CA SER A 375 8.74 13.35 -12.66
C SER A 375 8.23 13.58 -14.08
N GLN A 376 7.07 14.21 -14.27
CA GLN A 376 6.62 14.54 -15.62
C GLN A 376 7.67 15.45 -16.24
N THR A 377 8.54 14.87 -17.05
CA THR A 377 9.53 15.58 -17.84
C THR A 377 8.95 15.70 -19.22
N LEU A 378 8.12 16.73 -19.44
CA LEU A 378 7.57 16.99 -20.77
C LEU A 378 8.71 17.54 -21.63
N ARG A 379 9.21 16.71 -22.55
CA ARG A 379 10.16 17.14 -23.60
C ARG A 379 9.38 17.38 -24.87
N ASN A 380 9.34 18.63 -25.35
CA ASN A 380 8.84 18.91 -26.69
C ASN A 380 9.98 18.82 -27.72
N LEU A 381 9.65 18.55 -28.99
CA LEU A 381 10.61 18.46 -30.11
C LEU A 381 11.38 19.79 -30.38
N GLN A 382 11.16 20.84 -29.59
CA GLN A 382 11.81 22.16 -29.70
C GLN A 382 12.88 22.40 -28.63
N GLY A 383 13.22 21.39 -27.79
CA GLY A 383 14.32 21.49 -26.83
C GLY A 383 13.99 22.26 -25.54
N LYS A 384 12.72 22.27 -25.12
CA LYS A 384 12.29 22.76 -23.81
C LYS A 384 11.82 21.59 -22.94
N ILE A 385 12.17 21.66 -21.66
CA ILE A 385 11.90 20.66 -20.63
C ILE A 385 11.08 21.33 -19.52
N LEU A 386 9.98 20.72 -19.10
CA LEU A 386 9.26 21.11 -17.90
C LEU A 386 9.25 19.92 -16.93
N GLU A 387 9.67 20.14 -15.70
CA GLU A 387 9.75 19.17 -14.60
C GLU A 387 8.90 19.68 -13.43
N ILE A 388 7.91 18.91 -13.00
CA ILE A 388 7.06 19.23 -11.84
C ILE A 388 7.30 18.15 -10.78
N LYS A 389 7.62 18.58 -9.56
CA LYS A 389 7.84 17.75 -8.37
C LYS A 389 6.91 18.23 -7.26
N THR A 390 6.12 17.33 -6.68
CA THR A 390 5.29 17.57 -5.49
C THR A 390 5.77 16.64 -4.38
N SER A 391 5.68 17.09 -3.13
CA SER A 391 6.08 16.34 -1.93
C SER A 391 5.40 16.90 -0.69
N VAL A 392 5.49 16.20 0.43
CA VAL A 392 5.00 16.66 1.75
C VAL A 392 5.68 17.95 2.22
N ASP A 393 6.93 18.18 1.80
CA ASP A 393 7.69 19.39 2.14
C ASP A 393 7.35 20.57 1.23
N GLY A 394 6.67 20.35 0.09
CA GLY A 394 6.29 21.41 -0.85
C GLY A 394 6.23 21.04 -2.33
N LEU A 395 5.98 22.06 -3.17
CA LEU A 395 5.89 22.01 -4.63
C LEU A 395 7.15 22.61 -5.28
N SER A 396 7.77 21.91 -6.23
CA SER A 396 8.89 22.38 -7.04
C SER A 396 8.60 22.27 -8.54
N VAL A 397 8.57 23.39 -9.25
CA VAL A 397 8.37 23.44 -10.71
C VAL A 397 9.62 23.98 -11.39
N LYS A 398 10.26 23.20 -12.25
CA LYS A 398 11.46 23.59 -13.01
C LYS A 398 11.19 23.57 -14.52
N ALA A 399 11.33 24.70 -15.20
CA ALA A 399 11.30 24.78 -16.66
C ALA A 399 12.72 25.06 -17.18
N ALA A 400 13.25 24.23 -18.07
CA ALA A 400 14.61 24.33 -18.59
C ALA A 400 14.67 24.25 -20.14
N ASN A 401 15.75 24.74 -20.74
CA ASN A 401 16.09 24.48 -22.15
C ASN A 401 17.25 23.47 -22.29
N LEU A 402 17.62 23.11 -23.52
CA LEU A 402 18.76 22.21 -23.79
C LEU A 402 20.14 22.83 -23.51
N GLN A 403 20.20 24.13 -23.22
CA GLN A 403 21.41 24.89 -22.90
C GLN A 403 21.64 25.04 -21.38
N ASN A 404 20.85 24.33 -20.56
CA ASN A 404 20.85 24.37 -19.09
C ASN A 404 20.37 25.69 -18.46
N ASP A 405 19.76 26.61 -19.21
CA ASP A 405 19.01 27.70 -18.61
C ASP A 405 17.73 27.15 -18.00
N TYR A 406 17.35 27.64 -16.82
CA TYR A 406 16.11 27.21 -16.18
C TYR A 406 15.48 28.25 -15.27
N THR A 407 14.18 28.14 -15.09
CA THR A 407 13.46 28.74 -13.97
C THR A 407 13.00 27.63 -13.04
N LYS A 408 13.13 27.83 -11.73
CA LYS A 408 12.63 26.91 -10.70
C LYS A 408 11.84 27.68 -9.66
N LEU A 409 10.58 27.30 -9.47
CA LEU A 409 9.74 27.71 -8.35
C LEU A 409 9.78 26.62 -7.30
N THR A 410 10.02 26.95 -6.04
CA THR A 410 9.93 26.04 -4.89
C THR A 410 9.01 26.66 -3.83
N GLN A 411 7.95 25.98 -3.46
CA GLN A 411 6.94 26.43 -2.49
C GLN A 411 6.87 25.41 -1.37
N THR A 412 7.29 25.78 -0.16
CA THR A 412 7.33 24.91 1.03
C THR A 412 6.60 25.57 2.18
N VAL A 413 6.44 24.85 3.30
CA VAL A 413 5.93 25.42 4.55
C VAL A 413 6.85 26.51 5.13
N ASP A 414 8.14 26.47 4.79
CA ASP A 414 9.15 27.43 5.25
C ASP A 414 9.22 28.68 4.36
N GLY A 415 8.65 28.64 3.16
CA GLY A 415 8.58 29.81 2.28
C GLY A 415 8.42 29.53 0.78
N LEU A 416 8.44 30.61 0.00
CA LEU A 416 8.34 30.61 -1.46
C LEU A 416 9.65 31.11 -2.08
N GLU A 417 10.31 30.28 -2.88
CA GLU A 417 11.58 30.57 -3.53
C GLU A 417 11.46 30.52 -5.06
N LEU A 418 12.11 31.48 -5.73
CA LEU A 418 12.26 31.50 -7.17
C LEU A 418 13.74 31.58 -7.55
N THR A 419 14.19 30.64 -8.37
CA THR A 419 15.53 30.63 -8.97
C THR A 419 15.41 30.79 -10.47
N VAL A 420 16.16 31.71 -11.07
CA VAL A 420 16.29 31.85 -12.52
C VAL A 420 17.76 31.69 -12.88
N VAL A 421 18.09 30.84 -13.83
CA VAL A 421 19.45 30.66 -14.37
C VAL A 421 19.41 30.92 -15.87
N LYS A 422 20.24 31.86 -16.33
CA LYS A 422 20.43 32.20 -17.75
C LYS A 422 21.92 32.37 -18.02
N ASP A 423 22.42 31.76 -19.09
CA ASP A 423 23.81 31.85 -19.54
C ASP A 423 24.83 31.47 -18.44
N GLY A 424 24.44 30.55 -17.55
CA GLY A 424 25.27 30.08 -16.42
C GLY A 424 25.27 30.99 -15.18
N GLU A 425 24.51 32.10 -15.17
CA GLU A 425 24.38 33.00 -14.02
C GLU A 425 23.08 32.77 -13.25
N VAL A 426 23.16 32.70 -11.92
CA VAL A 426 21.99 32.62 -11.02
C VAL A 426 21.43 34.02 -10.75
N ARG A 427 20.16 34.24 -11.10
CA ARG A 427 19.39 35.47 -10.87
C ARG A 427 18.32 35.19 -9.80
N THR A 428 18.34 35.96 -8.71
CA THR A 428 17.34 35.87 -7.62
C THR A 428 16.03 36.57 -7.99
N ALA A 429 14.98 36.38 -7.17
CA ALA A 429 13.60 36.87 -7.35
C ALA A 429 13.42 38.36 -7.75
N PHE A 430 14.44 39.21 -7.59
CA PHE A 430 14.46 40.62 -8.03
C PHE A 430 14.71 40.83 -9.54
N ALA A 431 14.91 39.77 -10.34
CA ALA A 431 15.37 39.90 -11.72
C ALA A 431 14.59 39.03 -12.73
N ALA A 432 13.28 38.88 -12.52
CA ALA A 432 12.41 38.21 -13.49
C ALA A 432 11.88 39.14 -14.61
N ASP A 433 11.97 40.46 -14.44
CA ASP A 433 11.65 41.48 -15.45
C ASP A 433 12.89 42.33 -15.72
N SER A 434 13.27 42.49 -16.99
CA SER A 434 14.43 43.28 -17.41
C SER A 434 14.16 44.79 -17.47
N THR A 435 12.95 45.24 -17.12
CA THR A 435 12.53 46.64 -17.25
C THR A 435 12.29 47.35 -15.92
N SER A 436 11.62 46.75 -14.93
CA SER A 436 11.46 47.32 -13.57
C SER A 436 10.94 46.32 -12.54
N VAL A 437 11.17 46.58 -11.24
CA VAL A 437 10.57 45.85 -10.11
C VAL A 437 10.01 46.84 -9.09
N THR A 438 8.74 46.69 -8.70
CA THR A 438 8.06 47.55 -7.70
C THR A 438 7.74 46.77 -6.43
N ILE A 439 8.12 47.30 -5.27
CA ILE A 439 7.88 46.71 -3.94
C ILE A 439 6.96 47.63 -3.15
N SER A 440 5.71 47.20 -2.97
CA SER A 440 4.62 48.04 -2.48
C SER A 440 4.56 48.17 -0.94
N SER A 441 5.24 47.30 -0.20
CA SER A 441 5.41 47.38 1.27
C SER A 441 6.48 46.39 1.76
N GLY A 442 7.12 46.71 2.91
CA GLY A 442 8.19 45.91 3.54
C GLY A 442 9.49 46.70 3.74
N VAL A 443 10.35 46.25 4.68
CA VAL A 443 11.71 46.80 4.87
C VAL A 443 12.68 45.98 4.03
N ILE A 444 13.42 46.64 3.13
CA ILE A 444 14.50 46.01 2.37
C ILE A 444 15.78 46.15 3.18
N THR A 445 16.14 45.09 3.89
CA THR A 445 17.41 45.02 4.63
C THR A 445 18.47 44.40 3.73
N PHE A 446 19.39 45.21 3.22
CA PHE A 446 20.60 44.69 2.59
C PHE A 446 21.52 44.23 3.71
N ALA A 447 21.52 42.92 4.00
CA ALA A 447 22.34 42.31 5.07
C ALA A 447 23.86 42.43 4.79
N SER A 448 24.21 42.82 3.57
CA SER A 448 25.55 43.24 3.16
C SER A 448 25.51 44.70 2.69
N ASN A 449 26.61 45.44 2.81
CA ASN A 449 26.61 46.91 2.88
C ASN A 449 26.43 47.69 1.54
N THR A 450 25.77 47.17 0.50
CA THR A 450 25.74 47.83 -0.84
C THR A 450 24.37 47.81 -1.56
N LEU A 451 23.95 48.98 -2.08
CA LEU A 451 22.79 49.25 -2.95
C LEU A 451 23.28 50.00 -4.22
N VAL A 452 22.93 49.54 -5.42
CA VAL A 452 23.33 50.19 -6.71
C VAL A 452 22.09 50.81 -7.37
N VAL A 453 22.15 52.11 -7.70
CA VAL A 453 21.07 52.88 -8.36
C VAL A 453 21.63 53.45 -9.66
N GLU A 454 21.21 52.95 -10.82
CA GLU A 454 21.60 53.52 -12.13
C GLU A 454 20.76 54.76 -12.44
N SER A 455 21.11 55.87 -11.80
CA SER A 455 20.66 57.23 -12.12
C SER A 455 21.88 58.13 -12.16
N ASP A 456 21.99 58.99 -13.18
CA ASP A 456 23.12 59.94 -13.23
C ASP A 456 23.06 61.00 -12.12
N ASN A 457 21.92 61.15 -11.41
CA ASN A 457 21.66 62.26 -10.48
C ASN A 457 21.22 61.84 -9.06
N PHE A 458 21.10 60.55 -8.76
CA PHE A 458 20.85 60.06 -7.40
C PHE A 458 22.04 59.21 -6.96
N HIS A 459 22.91 59.81 -6.15
CA HIS A 459 24.11 59.17 -5.63
C HIS A 459 24.03 59.11 -4.10
N LEU A 460 23.72 57.94 -3.55
CA LEU A 460 23.97 57.68 -2.13
C LEU A 460 25.47 57.37 -1.98
N ASP A 461 26.24 58.27 -1.37
CA ASP A 461 27.70 58.14 -1.26
C ASP A 461 28.15 57.41 0.02
N LYS A 462 29.44 57.02 0.06
CA LYS A 462 30.00 56.10 1.07
C LYS A 462 30.13 56.69 2.48
N SER A 463 29.86 57.97 2.68
CA SER A 463 29.83 58.59 4.02
C SER A 463 28.43 58.64 4.62
N GLY A 464 27.42 58.09 3.93
CA GLY A 464 26.01 58.14 4.32
C GLY A 464 25.29 59.42 3.89
N ASN A 465 25.95 60.27 3.08
CA ASN A 465 25.34 61.43 2.48
C ASN A 465 24.61 61.02 1.19
N VAL A 466 23.41 61.54 1.01
CA VAL A 466 22.65 61.39 -0.23
C VAL A 466 22.97 62.61 -1.11
N GLN A 467 23.84 62.45 -2.09
CA GLN A 467 24.13 63.47 -3.10
C GLN A 467 23.10 63.37 -4.24
N ILE A 468 22.19 64.33 -4.27
CA ILE A 468 21.22 64.49 -5.34
C ILE A 468 21.59 65.80 -6.05
N THR A 469 22.25 65.70 -7.20
CA THR A 469 22.57 66.86 -8.03
C THR A 469 21.37 67.19 -8.89
N GLY A 470 20.37 67.78 -8.25
CA GLY A 470 19.14 68.27 -8.83
C GLY A 470 18.40 69.13 -7.80
N SER A 471 17.56 70.05 -8.27
CA SER A 471 16.83 70.91 -7.35
C SER A 471 15.80 70.11 -6.54
N PHE A 472 15.92 70.16 -5.21
CA PHE A 472 14.85 69.73 -4.32
C PHE A 472 13.75 70.80 -4.30
N TYR A 473 12.70 70.62 -5.09
CA TYR A 473 11.52 71.45 -4.99
C TYR A 473 10.55 70.84 -3.99
N SER A 474 10.38 71.48 -2.83
CA SER A 474 9.13 71.34 -2.10
C SER A 474 8.03 71.87 -3.02
N LYS A 475 7.08 71.01 -3.37
CA LYS A 475 5.99 71.34 -4.28
C LYS A 475 4.95 72.16 -3.52
N ASN A 476 5.34 73.37 -3.11
CA ASN A 476 4.52 74.52 -2.75
C ASN A 476 5.47 75.67 -2.38
N SER A 477 5.72 76.53 -3.36
CA SER A 477 6.01 77.96 -3.24
C SER A 477 6.88 78.42 -2.04
N ASN A 478 8.08 78.85 -2.41
CA ASN A 478 8.96 79.80 -1.75
C ASN A 478 9.56 79.38 -0.40
N GLY A 479 10.82 78.95 -0.45
CA GLY A 479 11.78 79.61 0.42
C GLY A 479 12.88 78.82 1.09
N ASN A 480 13.00 77.49 0.95
CA ASN A 480 14.02 76.74 1.69
C ASN A 480 14.97 75.95 0.78
N SER A 481 16.24 76.33 0.75
CA SER A 481 17.35 75.51 0.27
C SER A 481 18.21 75.10 1.47
N VAL A 482 18.42 73.80 1.66
CA VAL A 482 19.38 73.30 2.64
C VAL A 482 20.75 73.30 1.99
N ASN A 483 21.67 74.12 2.49
CA ASN A 483 23.08 74.08 2.12
C ASN A 483 23.89 73.62 3.34
N LEU A 484 24.59 72.50 3.19
CA LEU A 484 25.39 71.87 4.24
C LEU A 484 26.86 72.04 3.88
N ALA A 485 27.56 72.90 4.60
CA ALA A 485 29.01 73.05 4.52
C ALA A 485 29.60 73.04 5.93
N ASP A 486 30.69 72.27 6.12
CA ASP A 486 31.46 72.17 7.37
C ASP A 486 30.63 71.82 8.62
N GLY A 487 29.58 71.01 8.46
CA GLY A 487 28.87 70.39 9.58
C GLY A 487 27.88 71.30 10.34
N ILE A 488 27.53 72.47 9.81
CA ILE A 488 26.49 73.34 10.37
C ILE A 488 25.31 73.43 9.38
N ALA A 489 24.10 73.11 9.87
CA ALA A 489 22.86 73.36 9.13
C ALA A 489 22.37 74.77 9.45
N ALA A 490 22.58 75.72 8.54
CA ALA A 490 22.06 77.07 8.66
C ALA A 490 20.78 77.20 7.80
N PHE A 491 19.69 77.61 8.44
CA PHE A 491 18.42 77.90 7.78
C PHE A 491 18.44 79.37 7.35
N TYR A 492 18.14 79.63 6.08
CA TYR A 492 18.06 80.98 5.54
C TYR A 492 16.68 81.20 4.92
N ALA A 493 16.06 82.33 5.25
CA ALA A 493 14.88 82.82 4.55
C ALA A 493 15.32 83.83 3.48
N ARG A 494 14.56 83.93 2.40
CA ARG A 494 14.74 84.98 1.39
C ARG A 494 13.66 86.03 1.55
N ASP A 495 14.05 87.29 1.49
CA ASP A 495 13.07 88.37 1.44
C ASP A 495 12.48 88.52 0.03
N SER A 496 11.52 89.43 -0.11
CA SER A 496 10.81 89.69 -1.36
C SER A 496 11.69 90.29 -2.47
N SER A 497 12.93 90.67 -2.19
CA SER A 497 13.93 91.08 -3.17
C SER A 497 14.84 89.92 -3.63
N GLY A 498 14.73 88.75 -2.98
CA GLY A 498 15.43 87.52 -3.33
C GLY A 498 16.76 87.30 -2.59
N GLU A 499 17.14 88.21 -1.70
CA GLU A 499 18.39 88.15 -0.91
C GLU A 499 18.21 87.28 0.34
N SER A 500 19.22 86.48 0.68
CA SER A 500 19.11 85.44 1.73
C SER A 500 19.66 85.93 3.08
N TYR A 501 18.93 85.68 4.17
CA TYR A 501 19.33 86.04 5.54
C TYR A 501 19.10 84.89 6.54
N PRO A 502 19.91 84.77 7.60
CA PRO A 502 19.82 83.64 8.52
C PRO A 502 18.55 83.72 9.36
N THR A 503 17.80 82.62 9.43
CA THR A 503 16.68 82.46 10.37
C THR A 503 17.23 81.90 11.67
N THR A 504 16.99 82.61 12.78
CA THR A 504 17.25 82.12 14.15
C THR A 504 16.41 80.91 14.51
#